data_AF-A0A952H6B6-F1
#
_entry.id   AF-A0A952H6B6-F1
#
_cell.length_a   1.000
_cell.length_b   1.000
_cell.length_c   1.000
_cell.angle_alpha   90.00
_cell.angle_beta   90.00
_cell.angle_gamma   90.00
#
_symmetry.space_group_name_H-M   'P 1'
#
loop_
_entity.id
_entity.type
_entity.pdbx_description
1 polymer ?
#
loop_
_entity_poly.entity_id
_entity_poly.type
_entity_poly.pdbx_seq_one_letter_code
_entity_poly.pdbx_strand_id
1 'polypeptide(L)'
;MSDEEVKQGQPQQDPKRRAIKSFVTRPGRMGTGQIKAMAELGPKFVLPYKAQRIDAAATFGRSAPLVLEIGFGMGAATADIATTLPDHDFIGCEVHEPGVGALLKLIGEREIGNIRIVQHDAVEVLRDMIGEAALDGVHIFFPDPWHKTRHNKRRLVQAPFVANLVRHIKPGGYLHLATDWQPYAEQMLEVLSAEPHLL
;
A
#
# COMPACT_ATOMS: atom_id res chain seq x y z
N MET A 1 9.86 -26.24 -60.24
CA MET A 1 10.62 -27.14 -59.34
C MET A 1 11.72 -26.30 -58.73
N SER A 2 11.69 -25.84 -57.49
CA SER A 2 10.66 -25.77 -56.45
C SER A 2 11.26 -24.88 -55.36
N ASP A 3 10.38 -24.18 -54.65
CA ASP A 3 10.60 -23.08 -53.72
C ASP A 3 11.53 -23.32 -52.51
N GLU A 4 12.05 -22.17 -52.05
CA GLU A 4 12.36 -21.71 -50.69
C GLU A 4 12.41 -22.69 -49.51
N GLU A 5 13.43 -22.50 -48.64
CA GLU A 5 13.21 -22.56 -47.19
C GLU A 5 14.19 -21.62 -46.46
N VAL A 6 13.73 -20.40 -46.22
CA VAL A 6 14.35 -19.43 -45.30
C VAL A 6 13.99 -19.84 -43.87
N LYS A 7 14.98 -20.29 -43.08
CA LYS A 7 14.80 -20.54 -41.64
C LYS A 7 14.59 -19.22 -40.90
N GLN A 8 13.34 -18.91 -40.57
CA GLN A 8 12.97 -17.85 -39.66
C GLN A 8 13.37 -18.21 -38.22
N GLY A 9 14.31 -17.45 -37.67
CA GLY A 9 14.60 -17.45 -36.23
C GLY A 9 13.43 -16.83 -35.47
N GLN A 10 12.87 -17.57 -34.52
CA GLN A 10 11.78 -17.13 -33.67
C GLN A 10 12.17 -15.86 -32.88
N PRO A 11 11.30 -14.84 -32.80
CA PRO A 11 11.56 -13.68 -31.96
C PRO A 11 11.55 -14.10 -30.48
N GLN A 12 12.72 -13.98 -29.86
CA GLN A 12 12.94 -14.21 -28.45
C GLN A 12 12.12 -13.18 -27.65
N GLN A 13 11.15 -13.68 -26.88
CA GLN A 13 10.24 -12.85 -26.08
C GLN A 13 11.03 -11.96 -25.11
N ASP A 14 10.81 -10.66 -25.26
CA ASP A 14 11.33 -9.59 -24.40
C ASP A 14 10.93 -9.84 -22.94
N PRO A 15 11.86 -9.93 -21.98
CA PRO A 15 11.53 -10.21 -20.59
C PRO A 15 10.72 -9.05 -20.02
N LYS A 16 9.41 -9.27 -19.84
CA LYS A 16 8.46 -8.37 -19.16
C LYS A 16 9.16 -7.60 -18.04
N ARG A 17 9.30 -6.28 -18.18
CA ARG A 17 9.75 -5.37 -17.12
C ARG A 17 8.93 -5.67 -15.87
N ARG A 18 9.54 -6.33 -14.88
CA ARG A 18 8.86 -6.66 -13.61
C ARG A 18 8.35 -5.36 -13.00
N ALA A 19 7.05 -5.28 -12.76
CA ALA A 19 6.43 -4.15 -12.07
C ALA A 19 7.06 -3.95 -10.68
N ILE A 20 7.13 -2.69 -10.24
CA ILE A 20 7.59 -2.34 -8.89
C ILE A 20 6.58 -2.95 -7.91
N LYS A 21 7.07 -3.80 -7.01
CA LYS A 21 6.30 -4.28 -5.85
C LYS A 21 6.49 -3.31 -4.70
N SER A 22 5.48 -3.17 -3.86
CA SER A 22 5.58 -2.34 -2.65
C SER A 22 6.50 -2.96 -1.58
N PHE A 23 6.83 -4.26 -1.67
CA PHE A 23 7.62 -4.99 -0.67
C PHE A 23 8.30 -6.26 -1.20
N VAL A 24 9.11 -6.91 -0.34
CA VAL A 24 9.68 -8.25 -0.53
C VAL A 24 9.43 -9.11 0.72
N THR A 25 8.77 -10.28 0.59
CA THR A 25 8.44 -11.15 1.73
C THR A 25 9.60 -12.00 2.22
N ARG A 26 9.71 -12.12 3.55
CA ARG A 26 10.41 -13.20 4.27
C ARG A 26 9.45 -13.75 5.32
N PRO A 27 9.32 -15.08 5.51
CA PRO A 27 8.46 -15.64 6.54
C PRO A 27 8.92 -15.16 7.93
N GLY A 28 8.03 -14.51 8.68
CA GLY A 28 8.28 -14.12 10.07
C GLY A 28 7.51 -15.03 11.02
N ARG A 29 8.04 -15.24 12.23
CA ARG A 29 7.35 -16.02 13.28
C ARG A 29 6.34 -15.12 13.98
N MET A 30 5.09 -15.57 14.08
CA MET A 30 4.04 -14.86 14.83
C MET A 30 4.06 -15.20 16.31
N GLY A 31 3.80 -14.21 17.16
CA GLY A 31 3.53 -14.40 18.58
C GLY A 31 2.14 -14.96 18.85
N THR A 32 1.93 -15.59 20.01
CA THR A 32 0.63 -16.17 20.39
C THR A 32 -0.51 -15.15 20.37
N GLY A 33 -0.25 -13.92 20.82
CA GLY A 33 -1.23 -12.84 20.78
C GLY A 33 -1.62 -12.41 19.36
N GLN A 34 -0.69 -12.43 18.41
CA GLN A 34 -0.96 -12.10 17.00
C GLN A 34 -1.82 -13.18 16.34
N ILE A 35 -1.51 -14.46 16.62
CA ILE A 35 -2.29 -15.60 16.13
C ILE A 35 -3.73 -15.53 16.65
N LYS A 36 -3.90 -15.27 17.95
CA LYS A 36 -5.21 -15.09 18.57
C LYS A 36 -5.99 -13.93 17.94
N ALA A 37 -5.35 -12.77 17.79
CA ALA A 37 -5.98 -11.59 17.19
C ALA A 37 -6.38 -11.85 15.73
N MET A 38 -5.57 -12.57 14.96
CA MET A 38 -5.91 -12.97 13.60
C MET A 38 -7.17 -13.83 13.56
N ALA A 39 -7.28 -14.83 14.45
CA ALA A 39 -8.44 -15.71 14.51
C ALA A 39 -9.73 -14.99 14.96
N GLU A 40 -9.62 -14.11 15.96
CA GLU A 40 -10.79 -13.47 16.59
C GLU A 40 -11.26 -12.21 15.86
N LEU A 41 -10.32 -11.40 15.36
CA LEU A 41 -10.60 -10.08 14.79
C LEU A 41 -10.44 -10.06 13.26
N GLY A 42 -9.65 -10.97 12.70
CA GLY A 42 -9.44 -11.09 11.26
C GLY A 42 -10.74 -11.09 10.45
N PRO A 43 -11.76 -11.92 10.79
CA PRO A 43 -13.03 -11.96 10.06
C PRO A 43 -13.80 -10.63 9.99
N LYS A 44 -13.56 -9.71 10.94
CA LYS A 44 -14.22 -8.41 11.00
C LYS A 44 -13.39 -7.30 10.36
N PHE A 45 -12.08 -7.33 10.55
CA PHE A 45 -11.20 -6.21 10.21
C PHE A 45 -10.37 -6.42 8.95
N VAL A 46 -10.13 -7.68 8.54
CA VAL A 46 -9.37 -7.99 7.33
C VAL A 46 -10.32 -8.14 6.15
N LEU A 47 -10.19 -7.25 5.18
CA LEU A 47 -10.92 -7.30 3.92
C LEU A 47 -10.17 -8.24 2.95
N PRO A 48 -10.85 -9.23 2.37
CA PRO A 48 -10.26 -10.01 1.30
C PRO A 48 -10.00 -9.10 0.10
N TYR A 49 -8.82 -9.20 -0.48
CA TYR A 49 -8.55 -8.56 -1.75
C TYR A 49 -9.50 -9.09 -2.82
N LYS A 50 -10.05 -8.16 -3.60
CA LYS A 50 -10.86 -8.44 -4.79
C LYS A 50 -10.47 -7.44 -5.85
N ALA A 51 -10.47 -7.86 -7.11
CA ALA A 51 -10.28 -6.96 -8.25
C ALA A 51 -11.55 -6.12 -8.51
N GLN A 52 -12.01 -5.39 -7.49
CA GLN A 52 -13.27 -4.65 -7.46
C GLN A 52 -13.15 -3.48 -6.48
N ARG A 53 -13.72 -2.33 -6.86
CA ARG A 53 -13.77 -1.14 -6.02
C ARG A 53 -14.47 -1.40 -4.70
N ILE A 54 -13.88 -0.91 -3.61
CA ILE A 54 -14.46 -0.96 -2.28
C ILE A 54 -15.58 0.06 -2.15
N ASP A 55 -16.70 -0.35 -1.56
CA ASP A 55 -17.69 0.57 -1.01
C ASP A 55 -17.29 0.91 0.43
N ALA A 56 -16.59 2.02 0.59
CA ALA A 56 -16.12 2.46 1.91
C ALA A 56 -17.29 2.73 2.86
N ALA A 57 -18.40 3.29 2.37
CA ALA A 57 -19.55 3.61 3.22
C ALA A 57 -20.20 2.33 3.77
N ALA A 58 -20.38 1.32 2.93
CA ALA A 58 -20.88 0.02 3.36
C ALA A 58 -19.87 -0.70 4.28
N THR A 59 -18.57 -0.57 4.02
CA THR A 59 -17.50 -1.23 4.79
C THR A 59 -17.41 -0.72 6.23
N PHE A 60 -17.50 0.59 6.40
CA PHE A 60 -17.40 1.25 7.71
C PHE A 60 -18.76 1.54 8.35
N GLY A 61 -19.86 1.43 7.60
CA GLY A 61 -21.21 1.71 8.07
C GLY A 61 -21.50 3.21 8.23
N ARG A 62 -20.64 4.08 7.67
CA ARG A 62 -20.72 5.54 7.75
C ARG A 62 -20.04 6.20 6.55
N SER A 63 -20.25 7.51 6.36
CA SER A 63 -19.45 8.33 5.45
C SER A 63 -18.52 9.20 6.27
N ALA A 64 -17.21 9.05 6.05
CA ALA A 64 -16.15 9.78 6.74
C ALA A 64 -14.96 9.97 5.78
N PRO A 65 -14.02 10.88 6.08
CA PRO A 65 -12.78 10.99 5.33
C PRO A 65 -12.01 9.66 5.33
N LEU A 66 -11.57 9.23 4.15
CA LEU A 66 -10.93 7.93 3.96
C LEU A 66 -9.42 8.10 3.73
N VAL A 67 -8.63 7.45 4.56
CA VAL A 67 -7.16 7.48 4.48
C VAL A 67 -6.62 6.08 4.14
N LEU A 68 -5.70 6.02 3.17
CA LEU A 68 -4.97 4.80 2.84
C LEU A 68 -3.58 4.84 3.48
N GLU A 69 -3.20 3.81 4.23
CA GLU A 69 -1.83 3.62 4.69
C GLU A 69 -1.16 2.47 3.94
N ILE A 70 0.01 2.73 3.34
CA ILE A 70 0.79 1.77 2.56
C ILE A 70 1.97 1.27 3.38
N GLY A 71 1.96 -0.02 3.71
CA GLY A 71 3.05 -0.68 4.44
C GLY A 71 3.10 -0.28 5.90
N PHE A 72 2.00 -0.50 6.64
CA PHE A 72 1.92 -0.10 8.06
C PHE A 72 2.84 -0.89 9.00
N GLY A 73 3.51 -1.95 8.51
CA GLY A 73 4.45 -2.73 9.29
C GLY A 73 3.78 -3.38 10.49
N MET A 74 4.19 -3.01 11.71
CA MET A 74 3.61 -3.54 12.95
C MET A 74 2.36 -2.76 13.41
N GLY A 75 1.97 -1.69 12.73
CA GLY A 75 0.69 -0.99 12.93
C GLY A 75 0.61 -0.06 14.15
N ALA A 76 1.71 0.19 14.87
CA ALA A 76 1.70 1.09 16.02
C ALA A 76 1.27 2.52 15.65
N ALA A 77 1.90 3.09 14.62
CA ALA A 77 1.54 4.42 14.11
C ALA A 77 0.09 4.46 13.62
N THR A 78 -0.35 3.47 12.84
CA THR A 78 -1.74 3.33 12.38
C THR A 78 -2.73 3.34 13.53
N ALA A 79 -2.46 2.56 14.58
CA ALA A 79 -3.33 2.47 15.74
C ALA A 79 -3.39 3.80 16.50
N ASP A 80 -2.26 4.48 16.69
CA ASP A 80 -2.20 5.80 17.34
C ASP A 80 -2.97 6.86 16.54
N ILE A 81 -2.76 6.91 15.22
CA ILE A 81 -3.42 7.85 14.31
C ILE A 81 -4.93 7.61 14.29
N ALA A 82 -5.37 6.37 14.13
CA ALA A 82 -6.79 6.03 14.06
C ALA A 82 -7.52 6.31 15.38
N THR A 83 -6.84 6.13 16.52
CA THR A 83 -7.35 6.50 17.84
C THR A 83 -7.49 8.02 17.98
N THR A 84 -6.53 8.78 17.42
CA THR A 84 -6.52 10.25 17.48
C THR A 84 -7.53 10.88 16.52
N LEU A 85 -7.87 10.20 15.43
CA LEU A 85 -8.79 10.65 14.39
C LEU A 85 -10.02 9.72 14.30
N PRO A 86 -10.88 9.67 15.34
CA PRO A 86 -12.02 8.75 15.37
C PRO A 86 -13.06 9.05 14.27
N ASP A 87 -13.08 10.29 13.76
CA ASP A 87 -13.96 10.73 12.69
C ASP A 87 -13.42 10.42 11.28
N HIS A 88 -12.27 9.75 11.15
CA HIS A 88 -11.71 9.29 9.89
C HIS A 88 -11.77 7.76 9.80
N ASP A 89 -11.81 7.23 8.59
CA ASP A 89 -11.71 5.80 8.30
C ASP A 89 -10.37 5.48 7.63
N PHE A 90 -9.77 4.35 7.99
CA PHE A 90 -8.44 3.96 7.55
C PHE A 90 -8.46 2.60 6.86
N ILE A 91 -7.86 2.52 5.67
CA ILE A 91 -7.52 1.26 5.00
C ILE A 91 -6.00 1.09 5.11
N GLY A 92 -5.54 0.08 5.83
CA GLY A 92 -4.13 -0.29 5.91
C GLY A 92 -3.79 -1.42 4.96
N CYS A 93 -2.74 -1.26 4.14
CA CYS A 93 -2.18 -2.33 3.33
C CYS A 93 -0.87 -2.84 3.94
N GLU A 94 -0.81 -4.14 4.20
CA GLU A 94 0.40 -4.82 4.68
C GLU A 94 0.38 -6.25 4.20
N VAL A 95 1.51 -6.77 3.79
CA VAL A 95 1.64 -8.10 3.18
C VAL A 95 2.19 -9.13 4.14
N HIS A 96 2.92 -8.67 5.15
CA HIS A 96 3.50 -9.49 6.18
C HIS A 96 2.44 -9.83 7.22
N GLU A 97 2.04 -11.09 7.24
CA GLU A 97 1.07 -11.64 8.20
C GLU A 97 1.37 -11.29 9.67
N PRO A 98 2.63 -11.29 10.16
CA PRO A 98 2.93 -10.84 11.51
C PRO A 98 2.55 -9.37 11.77
N GLY A 99 2.68 -8.51 10.77
CA GLY A 99 2.29 -7.11 10.85
C GLY A 99 0.78 -6.95 10.97
N VAL A 100 0.03 -7.66 10.13
CA VAL A 100 -1.44 -7.73 10.21
C VAL A 100 -1.89 -8.20 11.59
N GLY A 101 -1.30 -9.29 12.11
CA GLY A 101 -1.60 -9.79 13.45
C GLY A 101 -1.25 -8.80 14.57
N ALA A 102 -0.17 -8.02 14.42
CA ALA A 102 0.21 -6.98 15.36
C ALA A 102 -0.82 -5.85 15.40
N LEU A 103 -1.26 -5.36 14.23
CA LEU A 103 -2.27 -4.29 14.15
C LEU A 103 -3.63 -4.78 14.67
N LEU A 104 -4.05 -6.00 14.32
CA LEU A 104 -5.29 -6.59 14.86
C LEU A 104 -5.27 -6.68 16.38
N LYS A 105 -4.13 -7.06 16.97
CA LYS A 105 -3.98 -7.08 18.43
C LYS A 105 -4.18 -5.67 19.03
N LEU A 106 -3.56 -4.65 18.45
CA LEU A 106 -3.74 -3.26 18.89
C LEU A 106 -5.18 -2.77 18.72
N ILE A 107 -5.84 -3.14 17.62
CA ILE A 107 -7.25 -2.86 17.36
C ILE A 107 -8.13 -3.42 18.49
N GLY A 108 -7.88 -4.67 18.90
CA GLY A 108 -8.62 -5.30 20.00
C GLY A 108 -8.33 -4.67 21.36
N GLU A 109 -7.06 -4.40 21.66
CA GLU A 109 -6.63 -3.83 22.95
C GLU A 109 -7.12 -2.40 23.18
N ARG A 110 -7.33 -1.64 22.09
CA ARG A 110 -7.70 -0.23 22.11
C ARG A 110 -9.10 0.06 21.57
N GLU A 111 -9.87 -0.99 21.27
CA GLU A 111 -11.25 -0.91 20.78
C GLU A 111 -11.41 -0.04 19.50
N ILE A 112 -10.44 -0.11 18.59
CA ILE A 112 -10.40 0.74 17.39
C ILE A 112 -11.41 0.23 16.35
N GLY A 113 -12.41 1.04 16.00
CA GLY A 113 -13.48 0.65 15.07
C GLY A 113 -13.27 1.06 13.61
N ASN A 114 -12.43 2.07 13.38
CA ASN A 114 -12.29 2.82 12.13
C ASN A 114 -11.09 2.38 11.26
N ILE A 115 -10.60 1.15 11.45
CA ILE A 115 -9.56 0.55 10.60
C ILE A 115 -10.15 -0.63 9.82
N ARG A 116 -9.71 -0.81 8.58
CA ARG A 116 -9.76 -2.08 7.84
C ARG A 116 -8.39 -2.39 7.26
N ILE A 117 -8.07 -3.68 7.19
CA ILE A 117 -6.78 -4.16 6.70
C ILE A 117 -6.98 -4.91 5.39
N VAL A 118 -6.16 -4.64 4.39
CA VAL A 118 -6.06 -5.48 3.19
C VAL A 118 -4.68 -6.13 3.19
N GLN A 119 -4.64 -7.46 3.37
CA GLN A 119 -3.38 -8.20 3.33
C GLN A 119 -2.95 -8.49 1.87
N HIS A 120 -2.52 -7.46 1.15
CA HIS A 120 -2.03 -7.57 -0.23
C HIS A 120 -1.09 -6.40 -0.59
N ASP A 121 -0.54 -6.46 -1.78
CA ASP A 121 0.38 -5.48 -2.34
C ASP A 121 -0.40 -4.19 -2.56
N ALA A 122 0.10 -3.10 -1.99
CA ALA A 122 -0.61 -1.84 -1.99
C ALA A 122 -0.79 -1.25 -3.40
N VAL A 123 0.10 -1.55 -4.36
CA VAL A 123 -0.05 -1.10 -5.75
C VAL A 123 -1.25 -1.79 -6.39
N GLU A 124 -1.46 -3.08 -6.10
CA GLU A 124 -2.62 -3.82 -6.60
C GLU A 124 -3.91 -3.38 -5.91
N VAL A 125 -3.90 -3.16 -4.59
CA VAL A 125 -5.05 -2.63 -3.85
C VAL A 125 -5.45 -1.24 -4.37
N LEU A 126 -4.49 -0.35 -4.55
CA LEU A 126 -4.72 0.99 -5.10
C LEU A 126 -5.36 0.92 -6.50
N ARG A 127 -4.79 0.10 -7.39
CA ARG A 127 -5.27 -0.08 -8.77
C ARG A 127 -6.70 -0.63 -8.84
N ASP A 128 -6.99 -1.63 -8.01
CA ASP A 128 -8.17 -2.48 -8.21
C ASP A 128 -9.30 -2.21 -7.20
N MET A 129 -8.97 -1.80 -5.98
CA MET A 129 -9.93 -1.59 -4.91
C MET A 129 -10.23 -0.12 -4.65
N ILE A 130 -9.31 0.79 -4.94
CA ILE A 130 -9.50 2.21 -4.62
C ILE A 130 -10.04 2.96 -5.85
N GLY A 131 -11.14 3.71 -5.65
CA GLY A 131 -11.73 4.57 -6.68
C GLY A 131 -10.83 5.77 -7.01
N GLU A 132 -11.01 6.38 -8.18
CA GLU A 132 -10.43 7.70 -8.42
C GLU A 132 -11.09 8.73 -7.50
N ALA A 133 -10.32 9.71 -7.03
CA ALA A 133 -10.76 10.73 -6.07
C ALA A 133 -11.54 10.16 -4.87
N ALA A 134 -11.16 8.99 -4.37
CA ALA A 134 -11.84 8.32 -3.26
C ALA A 134 -11.19 8.64 -1.90
N LEU A 135 -9.91 8.97 -1.88
CA LEU A 135 -9.12 9.16 -0.67
C LEU A 135 -9.01 10.63 -0.28
N ASP A 136 -9.13 10.92 1.00
CA ASP A 136 -8.85 12.22 1.60
C ASP A 136 -7.38 12.35 2.03
N GLY A 137 -6.69 11.21 2.23
CA GLY A 137 -5.27 11.18 2.52
C GLY A 137 -4.59 9.86 2.19
N VAL A 138 -3.28 9.90 2.02
CA VAL A 138 -2.42 8.71 1.92
C VAL A 138 -1.23 8.86 2.85
N HIS A 139 -0.92 7.80 3.60
CA HIS A 139 0.26 7.69 4.46
C HIS A 139 1.22 6.63 3.91
N ILE A 140 2.51 6.98 3.84
CA ILE A 140 3.59 6.01 3.54
C ILE A 140 4.75 6.31 4.48
N PHE A 141 4.88 5.50 5.52
CA PHE A 141 5.90 5.71 6.56
C PHE A 141 7.00 4.67 6.47
N PHE A 142 8.24 5.16 6.42
CA PHE A 142 9.46 4.35 6.41
C PHE A 142 9.48 3.23 5.35
N PRO A 143 9.14 3.50 4.07
CA PRO A 143 9.25 2.51 3.02
C PRO A 143 10.72 2.09 2.83
N ASP A 144 10.98 0.86 2.37
CA ASP A 144 12.35 0.33 2.22
C ASP A 144 13.25 1.32 1.44
N PRO A 145 14.31 1.84 2.07
CA PRO A 145 15.13 2.90 1.50
C PRO A 145 16.08 2.44 0.39
N TRP A 146 16.32 1.12 0.29
CA TRP A 146 17.23 0.52 -0.69
C TRP A 146 18.58 1.26 -0.79
N HIS A 147 19.38 1.29 0.29
CA HIS A 147 20.59 2.12 0.42
C HIS A 147 21.63 2.02 -0.71
N LYS A 148 21.67 0.91 -1.46
CA LYS A 148 22.64 0.72 -2.55
C LYS A 148 22.10 1.37 -3.83
N THR A 149 22.86 2.27 -4.46
CA THR A 149 22.46 2.99 -5.70
C THR A 149 21.87 2.08 -6.78
N ARG A 150 22.46 0.89 -6.99
CA ARG A 150 21.97 -0.13 -7.95
C ARG A 150 20.54 -0.64 -7.66
N HIS A 151 20.02 -0.40 -6.46
CA HIS A 151 18.69 -0.79 -6.01
C HIS A 151 17.71 0.39 -5.93
N ASN A 152 18.11 1.64 -6.22
CA ASN A 152 17.22 2.80 -6.11
C ASN A 152 15.94 2.64 -6.96
N LYS A 153 16.00 1.94 -8.10
CA LYS A 153 14.84 1.61 -8.93
C LYS A 153 13.79 0.71 -8.26
N ARG A 154 14.08 0.18 -7.06
CA ARG A 154 13.17 -0.64 -6.25
C ARG A 154 12.44 0.17 -5.18
N ARG A 155 12.84 1.43 -4.95
CA ARG A 155 12.12 2.34 -4.05
C ARG A 155 10.68 2.49 -4.54
N LEU A 156 9.74 2.52 -3.61
CA LEU A 156 8.32 2.67 -3.91
C LEU A 156 8.00 4.05 -4.49
N VAL A 157 8.56 5.10 -3.89
CA VAL A 157 8.29 6.50 -4.30
C VAL A 157 9.08 6.80 -5.58
N GLN A 158 8.40 6.59 -6.71
CA GLN A 158 8.87 6.82 -8.07
C GLN A 158 7.77 7.55 -8.84
N ALA A 159 8.14 8.35 -9.84
CA ALA A 159 7.18 9.15 -10.61
C ALA A 159 5.97 8.35 -11.13
N PRO A 160 6.10 7.14 -11.73
CA PRO A 160 4.93 6.39 -12.20
C PRO A 160 3.99 5.95 -11.07
N PHE A 161 4.54 5.65 -9.89
CA PHE A 161 3.73 5.25 -8.74
C PHE A 161 2.99 6.46 -8.17
N VAL A 162 3.69 7.60 -7.98
CA VAL A 162 3.09 8.83 -7.48
C VAL A 162 2.01 9.34 -8.43
N ALA A 163 2.28 9.41 -9.73
CA ALA A 163 1.31 9.82 -10.74
C ALA A 163 0.04 8.95 -10.74
N ASN A 164 0.18 7.65 -10.48
CA ASN A 164 -0.97 6.78 -10.31
C ASN A 164 -1.70 7.05 -8.99
N LEU A 165 -0.96 7.17 -7.88
CA LEU A 165 -1.48 7.40 -6.54
C LEU A 165 -2.33 8.67 -6.43
N VAL A 166 -1.84 9.78 -6.97
CA VAL A 166 -2.52 11.08 -6.84
C VAL A 166 -3.91 11.10 -7.49
N ARG A 167 -4.16 10.25 -8.50
CA ARG A 167 -5.48 10.11 -9.13
C ARG A 167 -6.55 9.56 -8.19
N HIS A 168 -6.13 8.85 -7.14
CA HIS A 168 -7.03 8.30 -6.13
C HIS A 168 -7.30 9.29 -4.99
N ILE A 169 -6.55 10.37 -4.90
CA ILE A 169 -6.70 11.41 -3.88
C ILE A 169 -7.66 12.49 -4.39
N LYS A 170 -8.58 12.92 -3.54
CA LYS A 170 -9.49 14.04 -3.84
C LYS A 170 -8.70 15.34 -4.00
N PRO A 171 -9.19 16.30 -4.81
CA PRO A 171 -8.69 17.67 -4.73
C PRO A 171 -8.75 18.19 -3.28
N GLY A 172 -7.62 18.71 -2.79
CA GLY A 172 -7.48 19.15 -1.40
C GLY A 172 -7.11 18.05 -0.39
N GLY A 173 -7.03 16.79 -0.81
CA GLY A 173 -6.45 15.70 -0.02
C GLY A 173 -4.92 15.80 0.04
N TYR A 174 -4.30 14.89 0.80
CA TYR A 174 -2.86 14.98 1.08
C TYR A 174 -2.12 13.65 0.89
N LEU A 175 -0.80 13.75 0.65
CA LEU A 175 0.15 12.65 0.67
C LEU A 175 1.20 12.91 1.76
N HIS A 176 1.24 12.05 2.77
CA HIS A 176 2.18 12.16 3.90
C HIS A 176 3.22 11.04 3.82
N LEU A 177 4.46 11.42 3.51
CA LEU A 177 5.60 10.52 3.45
C LEU A 177 6.53 10.77 4.64
N ALA A 178 7.09 9.70 5.20
CA ALA A 178 8.17 9.80 6.18
C ALA A 178 9.28 8.79 5.86
N THR A 179 10.53 9.19 6.07
CA THR A 179 11.71 8.32 6.00
C THR A 179 12.80 8.86 6.90
N ASP A 180 13.60 7.96 7.46
CA ASP A 180 14.79 8.24 8.26
C ASP A 180 16.08 8.26 7.42
N TRP A 181 15.97 8.07 6.10
CA TRP A 181 17.11 8.06 5.19
C TRP A 181 17.13 9.31 4.31
N GLN A 182 18.04 10.24 4.59
CA GLN A 182 18.14 11.53 3.89
C GLN A 182 18.21 11.38 2.35
N PRO A 183 19.04 10.50 1.75
CA PRO A 183 19.05 10.32 0.29
C PRO A 183 17.74 9.76 -0.30
N TYR A 184 16.86 9.19 0.52
CA TYR A 184 15.51 8.84 0.07
C TYR A 184 14.57 10.03 0.25
N ALA A 185 14.66 10.80 1.34
CA ALA A 185 13.89 12.03 1.51
C ALA A 185 14.12 13.02 0.35
N GLU A 186 15.38 13.23 -0.06
CA GLU A 186 15.74 14.07 -1.21
C GLU A 186 15.09 13.56 -2.51
N GLN A 187 15.14 12.25 -2.76
CA GLN A 187 14.48 11.64 -3.92
C GLN A 187 12.95 11.77 -3.84
N MET A 188 12.35 11.58 -2.66
CA MET A 188 10.91 11.77 -2.46
C MET A 188 10.53 13.21 -2.83
N LEU A 189 11.27 14.19 -2.32
CA LEU A 189 11.04 15.60 -2.64
C LEU A 189 11.16 15.89 -4.15
N GLU A 190 12.20 15.37 -4.81
CA GLU A 190 12.37 15.50 -6.27
C GLU A 190 11.17 14.93 -7.04
N VAL A 191 10.76 13.71 -6.71
CA VAL A 191 9.63 13.03 -7.36
C VAL A 191 8.31 13.78 -7.12
N LEU A 192 8.06 14.21 -5.87
CA LEU A 192 6.82 14.90 -5.51
C LEU A 192 6.75 16.30 -6.12
N SER A 193 7.85 17.06 -6.12
CA SER A 193 7.91 18.40 -6.70
C SER A 193 7.73 18.42 -8.22
N ALA A 194 7.97 17.28 -8.87
CA ALA A 194 7.78 17.11 -10.31
C ALA A 194 6.36 16.63 -10.68
N GLU A 195 5.50 16.32 -9.71
CA GLU A 195 4.12 15.86 -9.96
C GLU A 195 3.14 17.05 -10.03
N PRO A 196 2.57 17.38 -11.20
CA PRO A 196 1.75 18.59 -11.38
C PRO A 196 0.45 18.62 -10.57
N HIS A 197 -0.06 17.47 -10.13
CA HIS A 197 -1.30 17.40 -9.34
C HIS A 197 -1.07 17.58 -7.83
N LEU A 198 0.19 17.67 -7.40
CA LEU A 198 0.56 18.06 -6.05
C LEU A 198 0.89 19.55 -6.05
N LEU A 199 0.22 20.31 -5.18
CA LEU A 199 0.36 21.77 -5.05
C LEU A 199 1.21 22.13 -3.84
#